data_AF-A0A959JL26-F1
#
_entry.id   AF-A0A959JL26-F1
#
_cell.length_a   1.000
_cell.length_b   1.000
_cell.length_c   1.000
_cell.angle_alpha   90.00
_cell.angle_beta   90.00
_cell.angle_gamma   90.00
#
_symmetry.space_group_name_H-M   'P 1'
#
loop_
_entity.id
_entity.type
_entity.pdbx_description
1 polymer ?
#
loop_
_entity_poly.entity_id
_entity_poly.type
_entity_poly.pdbx_seq_one_letter_code
_entity_poly.pdbx_strand_id
1 'polypeptide(L)'
;MRNIINVVLALLTVFFAYWLYNTIREPIRFAAEKSKRGDAVISKLKDIQSAEDVYRMVTGKFAGNFDQLRDTINNGNIALIKLTADPNDPTNQDKFVKSVTYKSAKDSLRAILMHDVNLDSLKYIPYSDGKTFDIAADTLTYQNTLVQVVQVGTKWKDFMGEYADPKFKKYDNFYDPEKPLKFGDMNSPNTNGNW
;
A
#
# COMPACT_ATOMS: atom_id res chain seq x y z
N MET A 1 -15.40 61.52 -14.86
CA MET A 1 -16.00 60.63 -13.84
C MET A 1 -16.56 59.34 -14.43
N ARG A 2 -17.47 59.39 -15.40
CA ARG A 2 -18.08 58.21 -16.04
C ARG A 2 -17.06 57.20 -16.62
N ASN A 3 -16.02 57.69 -17.30
CA ASN A 3 -15.00 56.83 -17.92
C ASN A 3 -14.08 56.16 -16.89
N ILE A 4 -13.80 56.82 -15.76
CA ILE A 4 -12.98 56.26 -14.67
C ILE A 4 -13.74 55.10 -14.00
N ILE A 5 -15.04 55.30 -13.74
CA ILE A 5 -15.91 54.26 -13.18
C ILE A 5 -15.95 53.03 -14.11
N ASN A 6 -16.07 53.24 -15.42
CA ASN A 6 -16.07 52.13 -16.39
C ASN A 6 -14.74 51.37 -16.43
N VAL A 7 -13.60 52.06 -16.34
CA VAL A 7 -12.28 51.41 -16.29
C VAL A 7 -12.10 50.60 -15.00
N VAL A 8 -12.51 51.15 -13.85
CA VAL A 8 -12.47 50.43 -12.57
C VAL A 8 -13.38 49.21 -12.61
N LEU A 9 -14.61 49.33 -13.13
CA LEU A 9 -15.53 48.21 -13.30
C LEU A 9 -14.97 47.13 -14.23
N ALA A 10 -14.30 47.52 -15.32
CA ALA A 10 -13.66 46.57 -16.23
C ALA A 10 -12.53 45.78 -15.53
N LEU A 11 -11.66 46.47 -14.77
CA LEU A 11 -10.62 45.82 -13.98
C LEU A 11 -11.20 44.88 -12.92
N LEU A 12 -12.26 45.30 -12.24
CA LEU A 12 -12.98 44.49 -11.26
C LEU A 12 -13.59 43.23 -11.88
N THR A 13 -14.12 43.34 -13.10
CA THR A 13 -14.71 42.22 -13.84
C THR A 13 -13.63 41.19 -14.20
N VAL A 14 -12.47 41.64 -14.68
CA VAL A 14 -11.33 40.76 -14.98
C VAL A 14 -10.81 40.08 -13.70
N PHE A 15 -10.73 40.83 -12.59
CA PHE A 15 -10.34 40.28 -11.29
C PHE A 15 -11.31 39.17 -10.83
N PHE A 16 -12.62 39.41 -10.87
CA PHE A 16 -13.61 38.40 -10.50
C PHE A 16 -13.61 37.19 -11.43
N ALA A 17 -13.42 37.39 -12.73
CA ALA A 17 -13.29 36.28 -13.68
C ALA A 17 -12.08 35.38 -13.34
N TYR A 18 -10.94 35.98 -13.02
CA TYR A 18 -9.75 35.25 -12.59
C TYR A 18 -9.98 34.53 -11.24
N TRP A 19 -10.61 35.20 -10.28
CA TRP A 19 -10.90 34.63 -8.97
C TRP A 19 -11.85 33.42 -9.05
N LEU A 20 -12.90 33.53 -9.88
CA LEU A 20 -13.84 32.43 -10.13
C LEU A 20 -13.14 31.25 -10.81
N TYR A 21 -12.30 31.53 -11.82
CA TYR A 21 -11.52 30.49 -12.50
C TYR A 21 -10.63 29.71 -11.52
N ASN A 22 -9.93 30.41 -10.63
CA ASN A 22 -9.06 29.76 -9.65
C ASN A 22 -9.85 28.95 -8.61
N THR A 23 -11.01 29.45 -8.18
CA THR A 23 -11.91 28.78 -7.23
C THR A 23 -12.42 27.44 -7.75
N ILE A 24 -12.70 27.33 -9.05
CA ILE A 24 -13.17 26.08 -9.67
C ILE A 24 -12.00 25.11 -9.93
N ARG A 25 -10.84 25.63 -10.35
CA ARG A 25 -9.69 24.79 -10.73
C ARG A 25 -9.00 24.12 -9.55
N GLU A 26 -8.86 24.80 -8.41
CA GLU A 26 -8.16 24.29 -7.23
C GLU A 26 -8.75 22.97 -6.70
N PRO A 27 -10.08 22.81 -6.48
CA PRO A 27 -10.66 21.53 -6.03
C PRO A 27 -10.50 20.40 -7.05
N ILE A 28 -10.64 20.69 -8.35
CA ILE A 28 -10.50 19.68 -9.41
C ILE A 28 -9.07 19.14 -9.43
N ARG A 29 -8.08 20.03 -9.34
CA ARG A 29 -6.66 19.65 -9.32
C ARG A 29 -6.32 18.86 -8.05
N PHE A 30 -6.84 19.28 -6.90
CA PHE A 30 -6.65 18.57 -5.65
C PHE A 30 -7.24 17.15 -5.70
N ALA A 31 -8.47 16.98 -6.18
CA ALA A 31 -9.11 15.67 -6.30
C ALA A 31 -8.34 14.73 -7.24
N ALA A 32 -7.91 15.25 -8.41
CA ALA A 32 -7.13 14.50 -9.37
C ALA A 32 -5.77 14.06 -8.79
N GLU A 33 -5.06 14.96 -8.12
CA GLU A 33 -3.75 14.64 -7.54
C GLU A 33 -3.87 13.71 -6.34
N LYS A 34 -4.90 13.88 -5.49
CA LYS A 34 -5.20 12.99 -4.36
C LYS A 34 -5.42 11.56 -4.84
N SER A 35 -6.25 11.35 -5.87
CA SER A 35 -6.46 10.02 -6.46
C SER A 35 -5.17 9.48 -7.03
N LYS A 36 -4.51 10.24 -7.92
CA LYS A 36 -3.29 9.80 -8.61
C LYS A 36 -2.18 9.37 -7.64
N ARG A 37 -1.91 10.16 -6.60
CA ARG A 37 -0.87 9.82 -5.62
C ARG A 37 -1.33 8.75 -4.64
N GLY A 38 -2.58 8.82 -4.18
CA GLY A 38 -3.18 7.82 -3.32
C GLY A 38 -3.16 6.43 -3.97
N ASP A 39 -3.61 6.31 -5.20
CA ASP A 39 -3.66 5.06 -5.97
C ASP A 39 -2.26 4.46 -6.18
N ALA A 40 -1.26 5.29 -6.45
CA ALA A 40 0.13 4.83 -6.57
C ALA A 40 0.69 4.27 -5.25
N VAL A 41 0.40 4.94 -4.12
CA VAL A 41 0.82 4.47 -2.79
C VAL A 41 0.05 3.21 -2.39
N ILE A 42 -1.26 3.15 -2.65
CA ILE A 42 -2.09 1.97 -2.41
C ILE A 42 -1.61 0.78 -3.23
N SER A 43 -1.29 1.00 -4.52
CA SER A 43 -0.71 -0.06 -5.36
C SER A 43 0.60 -0.56 -4.76
N LYS A 44 1.47 0.35 -4.30
CA LYS A 44 2.73 -0.03 -3.65
C LYS A 44 2.51 -0.82 -2.36
N LEU A 45 1.53 -0.42 -1.55
CA LEU A 45 1.13 -1.14 -0.34
C LEU A 45 0.58 -2.54 -0.65
N LYS A 46 -0.16 -2.72 -1.75
CA LYS A 46 -0.62 -4.04 -2.22
C LYS A 46 0.53 -4.94 -2.69
N ASP A 47 1.53 -4.36 -3.36
CA ASP A 47 2.76 -5.08 -3.72
C ASP A 47 3.48 -5.57 -2.45
N ILE A 48 3.62 -4.70 -1.44
CA ILE A 48 4.22 -5.04 -0.15
C ILE A 48 3.40 -6.11 0.57
N GLN A 49 2.08 -6.00 0.59
CA GLN A 49 1.19 -7.00 1.20
C GLN A 49 1.40 -8.38 0.58
N SER A 50 1.51 -8.46 -0.75
CA SER A 50 1.78 -9.72 -1.46
C SER A 50 3.17 -10.27 -1.15
N ALA A 51 4.16 -9.37 -1.01
CA ALA A 51 5.52 -9.74 -0.60
C ALA A 51 5.56 -10.30 0.83
N GLU A 52 4.84 -9.69 1.77
CA GLU A 52 4.68 -10.17 3.15
C GLU A 52 3.98 -11.54 3.21
N ASP A 53 2.95 -11.74 2.38
CA ASP A 53 2.28 -13.04 2.28
C ASP A 53 3.24 -14.14 1.79
N VAL A 54 4.05 -13.87 0.77
CA VAL A 54 5.09 -14.79 0.30
C VAL A 54 6.14 -15.05 1.38
N TYR A 55 6.58 -14.00 2.08
CA TYR A 55 7.53 -14.13 3.19
C TYR A 55 6.98 -15.04 4.30
N ARG A 56 5.70 -14.90 4.64
CA ARG A 56 5.01 -15.76 5.60
C ARG A 56 4.91 -17.20 5.11
N MET A 57 4.71 -17.44 3.82
CA MET A 57 4.73 -18.80 3.26
C MET A 57 6.10 -19.49 3.39
N VAL A 58 7.20 -18.72 3.40
CA VAL A 58 8.55 -19.26 3.58
C VAL A 58 8.90 -19.45 5.05
N THR A 59 8.62 -18.45 5.89
CA THR A 59 9.15 -18.37 7.27
C THR A 59 8.14 -18.69 8.37
N GLY A 60 6.84 -18.70 8.04
CA GLY A 60 5.74 -18.85 9.00
C GLY A 60 5.39 -17.59 9.81
N LYS A 61 6.09 -16.47 9.59
CA LYS A 61 5.90 -15.18 10.29
C LYS A 61 5.98 -14.01 9.32
N PHE A 62 5.61 -12.81 9.75
CA PHE A 62 5.76 -11.58 8.95
C PHE A 62 7.14 -10.95 9.13
N ALA A 63 7.58 -10.14 8.17
CA ALA A 63 8.86 -9.45 8.27
C ALA A 63 8.71 -8.17 9.09
N GLY A 64 9.64 -7.92 10.02
CA GLY A 64 9.66 -6.68 10.81
C GLY A 64 10.44 -5.55 10.15
N ASN A 65 11.11 -5.81 9.02
CA ASN A 65 11.88 -4.83 8.27
C ASN A 65 12.02 -5.24 6.80
N PHE A 66 12.26 -4.25 5.93
CA PHE A 66 12.37 -4.44 4.50
C PHE A 66 13.61 -5.22 4.06
N ASP A 67 14.70 -5.20 4.83
CA ASP A 67 15.91 -5.95 4.49
C ASP A 67 15.68 -7.46 4.64
N GLN A 68 15.06 -7.91 5.73
CA GLN A 68 14.64 -9.31 5.92
C GLN A 68 13.65 -9.75 4.84
N LEU A 69 12.68 -8.90 4.52
CA LEU A 69 11.70 -9.15 3.46
C LEU A 69 12.41 -9.38 2.12
N ARG A 70 13.27 -8.45 1.71
CA ARG A 70 14.06 -8.53 0.46
C ARG A 70 14.93 -9.78 0.43
N ASP A 71 15.72 -10.01 1.48
CA ASP A 71 16.73 -11.08 1.49
C ASP A 71 16.06 -12.46 1.45
N THR A 72 14.91 -12.61 2.12
CA THR A 72 14.14 -13.85 2.13
C THR A 72 13.39 -14.06 0.82
N ILE A 73 12.88 -13.03 0.17
CA ILE A 73 12.23 -13.21 -1.14
C ILE A 73 13.28 -13.54 -2.23
N ASN A 74 14.47 -12.93 -2.17
CA ASN A 74 15.53 -13.20 -3.15
C ASN A 74 16.18 -14.58 -2.97
N ASN A 75 16.40 -15.04 -1.73
CA ASN A 75 17.14 -16.28 -1.45
C ASN A 75 16.25 -17.43 -0.96
N GLY A 76 15.01 -17.15 -0.58
CA GLY A 76 14.11 -18.12 0.02
C GLY A 76 13.37 -18.98 -0.99
N ASN A 77 13.01 -20.17 -0.55
CA ASN A 77 12.20 -21.12 -1.29
C ASN A 77 10.92 -21.43 -0.51
N ILE A 78 9.78 -21.39 -1.21
CA ILE A 78 8.50 -21.85 -0.68
C ILE A 78 8.42 -23.36 -0.83
N ALA A 79 8.21 -24.07 0.28
CA ALA A 79 7.96 -25.50 0.27
C ALA A 79 6.49 -25.78 -0.04
N LEU A 80 6.18 -26.22 -1.27
CA LEU A 80 4.86 -26.71 -1.63
C LEU A 80 4.76 -28.19 -1.27
N ILE A 81 3.92 -28.48 -0.27
CA ILE A 81 3.61 -29.85 0.13
C ILE A 81 2.38 -30.31 -0.65
N LYS A 82 2.57 -31.26 -1.57
CA LYS A 82 1.48 -31.95 -2.27
C LYS A 82 1.31 -33.33 -1.67
N LEU A 83 0.12 -33.61 -1.16
CA LEU A 83 -0.29 -34.94 -0.72
C LEU A 83 -0.93 -35.65 -1.92
N THR A 84 -0.34 -36.77 -2.33
CA THR A 84 -0.87 -37.59 -3.44
C THR A 84 -1.20 -38.97 -2.88
N ALA A 85 -2.31 -39.58 -3.31
CA ALA A 85 -2.62 -40.95 -2.93
C ALA A 85 -1.53 -41.90 -3.45
N ASP A 86 -1.14 -42.89 -2.65
CA ASP A 86 -0.13 -43.88 -3.03
C ASP A 86 -0.63 -44.75 -4.21
N PRO A 87 0.04 -44.73 -5.38
CA PRO A 87 -0.38 -45.55 -6.53
C PRO A 87 -0.19 -47.06 -6.33
N ASN A 88 0.51 -47.52 -5.27
CA ASN A 88 0.79 -48.94 -5.04
C ASN A 88 -0.16 -49.64 -4.05
N ASP A 89 -1.02 -48.90 -3.33
CA ASP A 89 -2.03 -49.47 -2.42
C ASP A 89 -3.31 -48.61 -2.40
N PRO A 90 -4.21 -48.76 -3.38
CA PRO A 90 -5.44 -47.97 -3.50
C PRO A 90 -6.49 -48.27 -2.41
N THR A 91 -6.25 -49.25 -1.53
CA THR A 91 -7.13 -49.62 -0.41
C THR A 91 -6.77 -48.91 0.90
N ASN A 92 -5.57 -48.35 1.03
CA ASN A 92 -5.13 -47.59 2.20
C ASN A 92 -5.43 -46.09 2.03
N GLN A 93 -6.65 -45.67 2.36
CA GLN A 93 -7.07 -44.26 2.26
C GLN A 93 -6.27 -43.32 3.20
N ASP A 94 -5.51 -43.87 4.14
CA ASP A 94 -4.73 -43.13 5.14
C ASP A 94 -3.27 -42.86 4.73
N LYS A 95 -2.78 -43.43 3.62
CA LYS A 95 -1.38 -43.28 3.16
C LYS A 95 -1.26 -42.27 2.02
N PHE A 96 -1.00 -41.02 2.37
CA PHE A 96 -0.62 -39.99 1.41
C PHE A 96 0.90 -39.97 1.21
N VAL A 97 1.35 -40.07 -0.04
CA VAL A 97 2.74 -39.78 -0.42
C VAL A 97 2.92 -38.27 -0.42
N LYS A 98 3.76 -37.79 0.49
CA LYS A 98 4.13 -36.38 0.61
C LYS A 98 5.20 -36.04 -0.44
N SER A 99 4.81 -35.35 -1.50
CA SER A 99 5.76 -34.74 -2.43
C SER A 99 6.04 -33.29 -2.00
N VAL A 100 7.30 -32.95 -1.76
CA VAL A 100 7.73 -31.59 -1.42
C VAL A 100 8.42 -31.00 -2.65
N THR A 101 7.80 -30.01 -3.27
CA THR A 101 8.42 -29.23 -4.35
C THR A 101 8.79 -27.87 -3.83
N TYR A 102 10.01 -27.42 -4.11
CA TYR A 102 10.47 -26.09 -3.77
C TYR A 102 10.24 -25.16 -4.97
N LYS A 103 9.59 -24.03 -4.74
CA LYS A 103 9.51 -22.93 -5.70
C LYS A 103 10.22 -21.71 -5.13
N SER A 104 10.95 -20.98 -5.97
CA SER A 104 11.55 -19.72 -5.55
C SER A 104 10.46 -18.76 -5.05
N ALA A 105 10.74 -18.09 -3.92
CA ALA A 105 9.83 -17.09 -3.36
C ALA A 105 9.65 -15.92 -4.34
N LYS A 106 10.73 -15.50 -5.01
CA LYS A 106 10.71 -14.49 -6.05
C LYS A 106 9.81 -14.87 -7.24
N ASP A 107 9.91 -16.11 -7.72
CA ASP A 107 9.09 -16.58 -8.84
C ASP A 107 7.61 -16.66 -8.46
N SER A 108 7.33 -17.07 -7.22
CA SER A 108 5.97 -17.09 -6.67
C SER A 108 5.39 -15.69 -6.54
N LEU A 109 6.18 -14.72 -6.04
CA LEU A 109 5.76 -13.32 -5.97
C LEU A 109 5.45 -12.74 -7.35
N ARG A 110 6.33 -12.98 -8.32
CA ARG A 110 6.13 -12.55 -9.71
C ARG A 110 4.87 -13.17 -10.32
N ALA A 111 4.58 -14.43 -10.02
CA ALA A 111 3.37 -15.11 -10.48
C ALA A 111 2.09 -14.53 -9.86
N ILE A 112 2.13 -14.11 -8.58
CA ILE A 112 1.00 -13.48 -7.88
C ILE A 112 0.74 -12.08 -8.43
N LEU A 113 1.79 -11.28 -8.59
CA LEU A 113 1.68 -9.88 -9.00
C LEU A 113 1.48 -9.70 -10.51
N MET A 114 1.78 -10.74 -11.30
CA MET A 114 1.73 -10.71 -12.78
C MET A 114 2.63 -9.63 -13.41
N HIS A 115 3.57 -9.08 -12.65
CA HIS A 115 4.59 -8.14 -13.11
C HIS A 115 5.89 -8.35 -12.32
N ASP A 116 6.99 -7.77 -12.79
CA ASP A 116 8.26 -7.79 -12.06
C ASP A 116 8.28 -6.68 -11.01
N VAL A 117 8.62 -7.03 -9.77
CA VAL A 117 8.77 -6.06 -8.67
C VAL A 117 10.23 -5.93 -8.31
N ASN A 118 10.70 -4.69 -8.33
CA ASN A 118 11.98 -4.35 -7.74
C ASN A 118 11.84 -4.30 -6.21
N LEU A 119 12.39 -5.32 -5.54
CA LEU A 119 12.36 -5.45 -4.08
C LEU A 119 13.18 -4.35 -3.38
N ASP A 120 14.21 -3.81 -4.02
CA ASP A 120 15.05 -2.75 -3.45
C ASP A 120 14.31 -1.42 -3.36
N SER A 121 13.39 -1.17 -4.30
CA SER A 121 12.59 0.05 -4.32
C SER A 121 11.29 -0.05 -3.51
N LEU A 122 10.94 -1.26 -3.06
CA LEU A 122 9.67 -1.56 -2.40
C LEU A 122 9.47 -0.76 -1.10
N LYS A 123 10.56 -0.45 -0.41
CA LYS A 123 10.54 0.32 0.84
C LYS A 123 10.18 1.80 0.66
N TYR A 124 10.35 2.36 -0.54
CA TYR A 124 10.19 3.81 -0.77
C TYR A 124 8.76 4.17 -1.12
N ILE A 125 8.27 5.26 -0.53
CA ILE A 125 6.94 5.79 -0.78
C ILE A 125 6.98 6.60 -2.09
N PRO A 126 6.09 6.34 -3.06
CA PRO A 126 5.95 7.19 -4.25
C PRO A 126 5.68 8.65 -3.89
N TYR A 127 6.25 9.61 -4.63
CA TYR A 127 6.03 11.06 -4.44
C TYR A 127 6.47 11.64 -3.09
N SER A 128 7.36 10.95 -2.36
CA SER A 128 7.75 11.30 -0.98
C SER A 128 9.19 11.80 -0.82
N ASP A 129 9.85 12.14 -1.92
CA ASP A 129 11.28 12.56 -1.92
C ASP A 129 12.22 11.58 -1.22
N GLY A 130 11.92 10.27 -1.30
CA GLY A 130 12.76 9.19 -0.78
C GLY A 130 12.43 8.71 0.63
N LYS A 131 11.29 9.11 1.21
CA LYS A 131 10.80 8.53 2.47
C LYS A 131 10.46 7.04 2.30
N THR A 132 10.52 6.30 3.40
CA THR A 132 10.20 4.88 3.44
C THR A 132 8.93 4.61 4.21
N PHE A 133 8.25 3.49 3.88
CA PHE A 133 7.13 3.00 4.67
C PHE A 133 7.57 2.57 6.06
N ASP A 134 6.70 2.75 7.04
CA ASP A 134 6.85 2.18 8.37
C ASP A 134 6.36 0.73 8.33
N ILE A 135 7.17 -0.21 8.81
CA ILE A 135 6.86 -1.64 8.90
C ILE A 135 7.03 -2.11 10.34
N ALA A 136 6.06 -2.87 10.83
CA ALA A 136 6.11 -3.53 12.13
C ALA A 136 5.46 -4.91 12.02
N ALA A 137 6.04 -5.91 12.68
CA ALA A 137 5.50 -7.24 12.77
C ALA A 137 5.76 -7.81 14.17
N ASP A 138 4.78 -8.55 14.70
CA ASP A 138 4.87 -9.18 16.02
C ASP A 138 3.85 -10.33 16.12
N THR A 139 3.72 -10.90 17.31
CA THR A 139 2.72 -11.89 17.67
C THR A 139 1.70 -11.30 18.63
N LEU A 140 0.42 -11.62 18.41
CA LEU A 140 -0.69 -11.19 19.22
C LEU A 140 -1.48 -12.42 19.69
N THR A 141 -1.77 -12.50 20.98
CA THR A 141 -2.72 -13.49 21.50
C THR A 141 -4.14 -12.97 21.25
N TYR A 142 -4.83 -13.57 20.28
CA TYR A 142 -6.21 -13.26 19.95
C TYR A 142 -7.07 -14.51 20.15
N GLN A 143 -8.13 -14.40 20.96
CA GLN A 143 -9.04 -15.53 21.25
C GLN A 143 -8.30 -16.81 21.69
N ASN A 144 -7.38 -16.69 22.66
CA ASN A 144 -6.54 -17.78 23.19
C ASN A 144 -5.62 -18.46 22.16
N THR A 145 -5.41 -17.87 20.98
CA THR A 145 -4.49 -18.37 19.95
C THR A 145 -3.41 -17.32 19.67
N LEU A 146 -2.16 -17.75 19.55
CA LEU A 146 -1.07 -16.88 19.13
C LEU A 146 -1.13 -16.69 17.61
N VAL A 147 -1.33 -15.46 17.17
CA VAL A 147 -1.45 -15.10 15.75
C VAL A 147 -0.34 -14.11 15.39
N GLN A 148 0.21 -14.25 14.18
CA GLN A 148 1.18 -13.29 13.64
C GLN A 148 0.44 -12.06 13.11
N VAL A 149 0.93 -10.87 13.45
CA VAL A 149 0.39 -9.60 13.00
C VAL A 149 1.47 -8.78 12.29
N VAL A 150 1.03 -7.96 11.34
CA VAL A 150 1.89 -7.05 10.59
C VAL A 150 1.14 -5.76 10.34
N GLN A 151 1.88 -4.66 10.31
CA GLN A 151 1.38 -3.36 9.93
C GLN A 151 2.42 -2.68 9.05
N VAL A 152 2.00 -2.28 7.85
CA VAL A 152 2.83 -1.45 6.96
C VAL A 152 2.03 -0.25 6.47
N GLY A 153 2.62 0.93 6.54
CA GLY A 153 1.94 2.14 6.11
C GLY A 153 2.78 3.40 6.09
N THR A 154 2.10 4.50 5.78
CA THR A 154 2.64 5.85 5.78
C THR A 154 1.52 6.83 6.10
N LYS A 155 1.78 8.15 6.18
CA LYS A 155 0.74 9.17 6.32
C LYS A 155 0.47 9.86 4.99
N TRP A 156 -0.75 10.35 4.80
CA TRP A 156 -1.11 11.11 3.59
C TRP A 156 -0.15 12.29 3.32
N LYS A 157 0.27 13.00 4.37
CA LYS A 157 1.20 14.12 4.25
C LYS A 157 2.55 13.76 3.62
N ASP A 158 2.98 12.49 3.72
CA ASP A 158 4.32 12.10 3.31
C ASP A 158 4.48 12.04 1.79
N PHE A 159 3.39 11.85 1.05
CA PHE A 159 3.39 11.78 -0.41
C PHE A 159 2.55 12.87 -1.10
N MET A 160 1.74 13.62 -0.35
CA MET A 160 0.84 14.63 -0.93
C MET A 160 1.53 15.96 -1.30
N GLY A 161 2.79 16.18 -0.90
CA GLY A 161 3.56 17.38 -1.28
C GLY A 161 2.87 18.68 -0.88
N GLU A 162 2.65 19.61 -1.81
CA GLU A 162 1.91 20.87 -1.54
C GLU A 162 0.51 20.62 -0.96
N TYR A 163 -0.12 19.49 -1.30
CA TYR A 163 -1.47 19.13 -0.86
C TYR A 163 -1.52 18.54 0.55
N ALA A 164 -0.36 18.32 1.20
CA ALA A 164 -0.28 17.94 2.61
C ALA A 164 -0.74 19.07 3.55
N ASP A 165 -0.86 20.30 3.06
CA ASP A 165 -1.33 21.45 3.82
C ASP A 165 -2.81 21.27 4.25
N PRO A 166 -3.14 21.45 5.55
CA PRO A 166 -4.51 21.38 6.05
C PRO A 166 -5.51 22.29 5.33
N LYS A 167 -5.07 23.33 4.62
CA LYS A 167 -5.97 24.19 3.84
C LYS A 167 -6.80 23.42 2.81
N PHE A 168 -6.31 22.29 2.31
CA PHE A 168 -7.02 21.48 1.32
C PHE A 168 -8.16 20.66 1.92
N LYS A 169 -8.27 20.57 3.25
CA LYS A 169 -9.44 19.98 3.94
C LYS A 169 -10.75 20.67 3.57
N LYS A 170 -10.71 21.95 3.16
CA LYS A 170 -11.89 22.68 2.67
C LYS A 170 -12.56 22.03 1.45
N TYR A 171 -11.82 21.18 0.72
CA TYR A 171 -12.32 20.51 -0.49
C TYR A 171 -12.81 19.10 -0.24
N ASP A 172 -12.41 18.48 0.87
CA ASP A 172 -12.81 17.11 1.22
C ASP A 172 -12.77 16.93 2.74
N ASN A 173 -13.95 16.75 3.35
CA ASN A 173 -14.11 16.57 4.80
C ASN A 173 -13.46 15.28 5.32
N PHE A 174 -13.23 14.28 4.47
CA PHE A 174 -12.58 13.02 4.84
C PHE A 174 -11.07 13.05 4.62
N TYR A 175 -10.54 14.12 4.00
CA TYR A 175 -9.12 14.27 3.82
C TYR A 175 -8.45 14.73 5.11
N ASP A 176 -7.51 13.93 5.60
CA ASP A 176 -6.65 14.32 6.71
C ASP A 176 -5.19 13.93 6.41
N PRO A 177 -4.28 14.91 6.25
CA PRO A 177 -2.87 14.65 5.98
C PRO A 177 -2.18 13.80 7.06
N GLU A 178 -2.65 13.84 8.31
CA GLU A 178 -2.08 13.03 9.39
C GLU A 178 -2.64 11.60 9.46
N LYS A 179 -3.72 11.32 8.73
CA LYS A 179 -4.33 9.98 8.74
C LYS A 179 -3.35 8.97 8.15
N PRO A 180 -3.17 7.81 8.80
CA PRO A 180 -2.34 6.74 8.24
C PRO A 180 -3.06 6.11 7.05
N LEU A 181 -2.31 5.85 5.99
CA LEU A 181 -2.66 4.94 4.89
C LEU A 181 -1.81 3.69 5.08
N LYS A 182 -2.46 2.59 5.48
CA LYS A 182 -1.77 1.37 5.93
C LYS A 182 -2.58 0.13 5.61
N PHE A 183 -1.90 -1.00 5.56
CA PHE A 183 -2.54 -2.31 5.71
C PHE A 183 -2.07 -2.98 6.99
N GLY A 184 -2.95 -3.83 7.50
CA GLY A 184 -2.74 -4.58 8.71
C GLY A 184 -2.83 -3.76 9.99
N ASP A 185 -2.74 -4.46 11.11
CA ASP A 185 -2.89 -3.90 12.46
C ASP A 185 -2.06 -4.71 13.46
N MET A 186 -1.38 -4.02 14.37
CA MET A 186 -0.64 -4.65 15.45
C MET A 186 -1.54 -5.12 16.59
N ASN A 187 -2.77 -4.60 16.67
CA ASN A 187 -3.70 -4.87 17.77
C ASN A 187 -4.81 -5.87 17.41
N SER A 188 -4.90 -6.27 16.14
CA SER A 188 -5.89 -7.24 15.68
C SER A 188 -5.30 -8.11 14.57
N PRO A 189 -5.74 -9.38 14.41
CA PRO A 189 -5.28 -10.25 13.34
C PRO A 189 -5.94 -9.86 12.00
N ASN A 190 -5.72 -8.62 11.58
CA ASN A 190 -6.21 -8.06 10.34
C ASN A 190 -5.01 -7.73 9.46
N THR A 191 -5.07 -8.13 8.19
CA THR A 191 -4.06 -7.80 7.17
C THR A 191 -4.61 -6.91 6.07
N ASN A 192 -5.87 -6.45 6.17
CA ASN A 192 -6.53 -5.62 5.17
C ASN A 192 -6.03 -4.18 5.19
N GLY A 193 -6.19 -3.52 4.05
CA GLY A 193 -5.99 -2.09 3.86
C GLY A 193 -7.09 -1.22 4.46
N ASN A 194 -6.76 0.02 4.76
CA ASN A 194 -7.72 1.04 5.23
C ASN A 194 -8.15 2.07 4.16
N TRP A 195 -7.96 1.73 2.88
CA TRP A 195 -8.33 2.54 1.71
C TRP A 195 -9.76 2.30 1.25
#